data_AF-A0A0Q8QNA6-F1
#
_entry.id   AF-A0A0Q8QNA6-F1
#
_cell.length_a   1.000
_cell.length_b   1.000
_cell.length_c   1.000
_cell.angle_alpha   90.00
_cell.angle_beta   90.00
_cell.angle_gamma   90.00
#
_symmetry.space_group_name_H-M   'P 1'
#
loop_
_entity.id
_entity.type
_entity.pdbx_description
1 polymer ?
#
loop_
_entity_poly.entity_id
_entity_poly.type
_entity_poly.pdbx_seq_one_letter_code
_entity_poly.pdbx_strand_id
1 'polypeptide(L)' 'MKLYLIALLALAGCGEVSQSKQGSAVNRGDAPSYKGAGTAQVAKGWTPGDKASWDKQVRERGQLQNEYVKTNR' A
#
# COMPACT_ATOMS: atom_id res chain seq x y z
N MET A 1 -35.69 3.58 21.86
CA MET A 1 -35.32 2.32 21.16
C MET A 1 -35.13 2.49 19.64
N LYS A 2 -36.02 3.17 18.90
CA LYS A 2 -35.89 3.34 17.44
C LYS A 2 -34.70 4.19 16.96
N LEU A 3 -34.27 5.20 17.73
CA LEU A 3 -33.11 6.05 17.39
C LEU A 3 -31.76 5.31 17.39
N TYR A 4 -31.59 4.30 18.24
CA TYR A 4 -30.35 3.53 18.33
C TYR A 4 -30.10 2.69 17.08
N LEU A 5 -31.16 2.21 16.42
CA LEU A 5 -31.03 1.45 15.17
C LEU A 5 -30.46 2.32 14.05
N ILE A 6 -30.95 3.56 13.93
CA ILE A 6 -30.52 4.53 12.92
C ILE A 6 -29.04 4.91 13.13
N ALA A 7 -28.61 5.09 14.38
CA ALA A 7 -27.22 5.37 14.71
C ALA A 7 -26.26 4.23 14.31
N LEU A 8 -26.66 2.97 14.49
CA LEU A 8 -25.87 1.81 14.10
C LEU A 8 -25.74 1.67 12.57
N LEU A 9 -26.81 1.98 11.83
CA LEU A 9 -26.81 1.96 10.37
C LEU A 9 -25.89 3.04 9.77
N ALA A 10 -25.80 4.22 10.39
CA ALA A 10 -24.93 5.30 9.93
C ALA A 10 -23.43 4.97 10.06
N LEU A 11 -23.03 4.16 11.05
CA LEU A 11 -21.63 3.74 11.22
C LEU A 11 -21.17 2.74 10.15
N ALA A 12 -22.09 2.01 9.51
CA ALA A 12 -21.76 1.05 8.46
C ALA A 12 -21.19 1.70 7.19
N GLY A 13 -21.47 2.99 6.96
CA GLY A 13 -20.96 3.72 5.78
C GLY A 13 -19.45 3.99 5.82
N CYS A 14 -18.82 4.04 6.98
CA CYS A 14 -17.37 4.27 7.10
C CYS A 14 -16.53 2.98 7.00
N GLY A 15 -17.15 1.81 6.87
CA GLY A 15 -16.48 0.51 6.85
C GLY A 15 -16.17 -0.03 5.45
N GLU A 16 -16.44 0.73 4.38
CA GLU A 16 -16.25 0.23 3.03
C GLU A 16 -14.76 0.01 2.70
N VAL A 17 -14.44 -1.17 2.18
CA VAL A 17 -13.10 -1.45 1.64
C VAL A 17 -12.93 -0.59 0.40
N SER A 18 -11.76 0.05 0.22
CA SER A 18 -11.47 0.87 -0.95
C SER A 18 -11.86 0.15 -2.25
N GLN A 19 -12.57 0.83 -3.14
CA GLN A 19 -13.00 0.28 -4.44
C GLN A 19 -11.82 -0.23 -5.27
N SER A 20 -10.64 0.38 -5.14
CA SER A 20 -9.38 -0.08 -5.75
C SER A 20 -8.87 -1.43 -5.23
N LYS A 21 -9.41 -1.90 -4.10
CA LYS A 21 -9.12 -3.18 -3.45
C LYS A 21 -10.27 -4.18 -3.60
N GLN A 22 -11.28 -3.89 -4.43
CA GLN A 22 -12.44 -4.74 -4.69
C GLN A 22 -12.56 -5.12 -6.18
N GLY A 23 -13.26 -6.22 -6.48
CA GLY A 23 -13.48 -6.68 -7.86
C GLY A 23 -12.32 -7.46 -8.49
N SER A 24 -12.48 -7.79 -9.78
CA SER A 24 -11.53 -8.62 -10.56
C SER A 24 -10.24 -7.88 -10.97
N ALA A 25 -10.22 -6.55 -10.86
CA ALA A 25 -9.05 -5.71 -11.17
C ALA A 25 -7.98 -5.72 -10.05
N VAL A 26 -8.29 -6.30 -8.89
CA VAL A 26 -7.35 -6.45 -7.78
C VAL A 26 -6.38 -7.58 -8.11
N ASN A 27 -5.10 -7.26 -8.20
CA ASN A 27 -4.05 -8.27 -8.28
C ASN A 27 -3.99 -9.05 -6.96
N ARG A 28 -4.67 -10.21 -6.92
CA ARG A 28 -4.65 -11.18 -5.81
C ARG A 28 -3.66 -12.33 -6.04
N GLY A 29 -3.05 -12.40 -7.23
CA GLY A 29 -2.06 -13.41 -7.54
C GLY A 29 -0.69 -13.06 -6.96
N ASP A 30 0.08 -14.09 -6.61
CA ASP A 30 1.47 -13.91 -6.20
C ASP A 30 2.30 -13.48 -7.41
N ALA A 31 2.87 -12.27 -7.31
CA ALA A 31 3.81 -11.74 -8.26
C ALA A 31 4.99 -11.12 -7.51
N PRO A 32 6.22 -11.22 -8.04
CA PRO A 32 7.36 -10.52 -7.46
C PRO A 32 7.08 -9.02 -7.34
N SER A 33 7.37 -8.41 -6.19
CA SER A 33 7.00 -7.01 -5.91
C SER A 33 7.63 -6.01 -6.88
N TYR A 34 8.78 -6.32 -7.49
CA TYR A 34 9.44 -5.48 -8.49
C TYR A 34 8.73 -5.48 -9.86
N LYS A 35 7.76 -6.37 -10.11
CA LYS A 35 6.92 -6.31 -11.32
C LYS A 35 5.97 -5.11 -11.27
N GLY A 36 5.75 -4.54 -10.09
CA GLY A 36 4.86 -3.41 -9.83
C GLY A 36 3.38 -3.78 -9.84
N ALA A 37 2.59 -2.96 -9.16
CA ALA A 37 1.15 -2.99 -9.34
C ALA A 37 0.86 -2.40 -10.73
N GLY A 38 -0.06 -2.99 -11.50
CA GLY A 38 -0.54 -2.45 -12.79
C GLY A 38 -1.35 -1.16 -12.65
N THR A 39 -0.99 -0.31 -11.68
CA THR A 39 -1.67 0.90 -11.27
C THR A 39 -0.71 2.09 -11.35
N ALA A 40 -1.25 3.30 -11.35
CA ALA A 40 -0.45 4.53 -11.43
C ALA A 40 0.38 4.84 -10.16
N GLN A 41 0.30 4.03 -9.10
CA GLN A 41 0.98 4.29 -7.82
C GLN A 41 2.42 3.75 -7.79
N VAL A 42 3.23 4.16 -8.76
CA VAL A 42 4.64 3.76 -8.86
C VAL A 42 5.52 4.79 -8.14
N ALA A 43 6.50 4.32 -7.36
CA ALA A 43 7.46 5.20 -6.69
C ALA A 43 8.29 5.99 -7.72
N LYS A 44 8.47 7.30 -7.48
CA LYS A 44 9.27 8.17 -8.37
C LYS A 44 10.69 7.60 -8.55
N GLY A 45 11.18 7.61 -9.78
CA GLY A 45 12.54 7.15 -10.11
C GLY A 45 12.71 5.61 -10.14
N TRP A 46 11.61 4.86 -10.15
CA TRP A 46 11.61 3.42 -10.39
C TRP A 46 10.58 3.07 -11.48
N THR A 47 10.87 2.02 -12.26
CA THR A 47 10.01 1.55 -13.34
C THR A 47 9.61 0.08 -13.10
N PRO A 48 8.32 -0.29 -13.29
CA PRO A 48 7.87 -1.67 -13.15
C PRO A 48 8.71 -2.65 -13.98
N GLY A 49 9.13 -3.75 -13.36
CA GLY A 49 9.98 -4.77 -13.98
C GLY A 49 11.48 -4.58 -13.73
N ASP A 50 11.94 -3.38 -13.38
CA ASP A 50 13.33 -3.15 -13.01
C ASP A 50 13.59 -3.56 -11.56
N LYS A 51 14.12 -4.77 -11.39
CA LYS A 51 14.48 -5.34 -10.09
C LYS A 51 15.64 -4.60 -9.42
N ALA A 52 16.63 -4.15 -10.19
CA ALA A 52 17.84 -3.58 -9.62
C ALA A 52 17.54 -2.22 -8.97
N SER A 53 16.80 -1.36 -9.67
CA SER A 53 16.40 -0.07 -9.10
C SER A 53 15.35 -0.23 -7.98
N TRP A 54 14.48 -1.24 -8.05
CA TRP A 54 13.58 -1.60 -6.95
C TRP A 54 14.35 -1.97 -5.67
N ASP A 55 15.31 -2.89 -5.77
CA ASP A 55 16.13 -3.35 -4.64
C ASP A 55 16.92 -2.19 -4.01
N LYS A 56 17.48 -1.30 -4.84
CA LYS A 56 18.16 -0.08 -4.38
C LYS A 56 17.23 0.81 -3.56
N GLN A 57 16.05 1.12 -4.08
CA GLN A 57 15.07 1.96 -3.37
C GLN A 57 14.61 1.34 -2.05
N VAL A 58 14.37 0.02 -2.02
CA VAL A 58 13.96 -0.67 -0.79
C VAL A 58 15.05 -0.56 0.28
N ARG A 59 16.32 -0.79 -0.10
CA ARG A 59 17.46 -0.67 0.82
C ARG A 59 17.61 0.75 1.36
N GLU A 60 17.57 1.75 0.48
CA GLU A 60 17.69 3.17 0.86
C GLU A 60 16.60 3.59 1.83
N ARG A 61 15.33 3.22 1.56
CA ARG A 61 14.22 3.48 2.49
C ARG A 61 14.42 2.81 3.84
N GLY A 62 14.97 1.60 3.86
CA GLY A 62 15.30 0.87 5.09
C GLY A 62 16.31 1.61 5.96
N GLN A 63 17.32 2.25 5.36
CA GLN A 63 18.31 3.03 6.11
C GLN A 63 17.69 4.25 6.80
N LEU A 64 16.68 4.89 6.19
CA LEU A 64 15.97 6.03 6.79
C LEU A 64 15.12 5.65 8.02
N GLN A 65 14.86 4.37 8.23
CA GLN A 65 14.15 3.85 9.40
C GLN A 65 15.07 3.15 10.39
N ASN A 66 16.36 3.03 10.08
CA ASN A 66 17.32 2.35 10.92
C ASN A 66 17.79 3.27 12.06
N GLU A 67 17.41 2.93 13.29
CA GLU A 67 17.75 3.74 14.47
C GLU A 67 19.26 3.82 14.72
N TYR A 68 20.01 2.75 14.41
CA TYR A 68 21.47 2.78 14.48
C TYR A 68 22.06 3.87 13.57
N VAL A 69 21.51 4.01 12.35
CA VAL A 69 21.95 5.04 11.39
C VAL A 69 21.48 6.44 11.82
N LYS A 70 20.32 6.56 12.48
CA LYS A 70 19.79 7.85 12.94
C LYS A 70 20.57 8.42 14.12
N THR A 71 20.91 7.56 15.08
CA THR A 71 21.54 7.98 16.35
C THR A 71 23.06 8.10 16.23
N ASN A 72 23.68 7.36 15.29
CA ASN A 72 25.14 7.25 15.17
C ASN A 72 25.69 7.98 13.93
N ARG A 73 25.03 9.05 13.48
CA ARG A 73 25.44 9.91 12.35
C ARG A 73 26.30 11.08 12.81
#